data_AF-A0A954G808-F1
#
_entry.id   AF-A0A954G808-F1
#
_cell.length_a   1.000
_cell.length_b   1.000
_cell.length_c   1.000
_cell.angle_alpha   90.00
_cell.angle_beta   90.00
_cell.angle_gamma   90.00
#
_symmetry.space_group_name_H-M   'P 1'
#
loop_
_entity.id
_entity.type
_entity.pdbx_description
1 polymer ?
#
loop_
_entity_poly.entity_id
_entity_poly.type
_entity_poly.pdbx_seq_one_letter_code
_entity_poly.pdbx_strand_id
1 'polypeptide(L)' 'FHNALIGNCCYTQESAEAAIAAGDADMIAFGRPFISNPGLVHRFAEGLELAPEADMQDWYSPIGAKGYTDFPVAEEA' A
#
# COMPACT_ATOMS: atom_id res chain seq x y z
N PHE A 1 0.03 17.83 18.13
CA PHE A 1 -0.81 18.33 17.02
C PHE A 1 -2.27 18.07 17.38
N HIS A 2 -3.22 18.89 16.90
CA HIS A 2 -4.65 18.76 17.25
C HIS A 2 -5.54 18.37 16.06
N ASN A 3 -4.94 18.20 14.89
CA ASN A 3 -5.63 17.79 13.66
C ASN A 3 -5.09 16.42 13.23
N ALA A 4 -5.79 15.80 12.29
CA ALA A 4 -5.41 14.50 11.73
C ALA A 4 -3.96 14.51 11.20
N LEU A 5 -3.20 13.49 11.58
CA LEU A 5 -1.83 13.23 11.15
C LEU A 5 -1.80 11.96 10.28
N ILE A 6 -1.25 12.09 9.08
CA ILE A 6 -1.06 10.97 8.16
C ILE A 6 0.43 10.61 8.12
N GLY A 7 0.78 9.45 8.68
CA GLY A 7 2.11 8.86 8.57
C GLY A 7 2.33 8.27 7.17
N ASN A 8 3.57 8.30 6.68
CA ASN A 8 3.95 7.69 5.41
C ASN A 8 5.43 7.28 5.44
N CYS A 9 5.88 6.64 4.35
CA CYS A 9 7.22 6.06 4.15
C CYS A 9 7.49 4.76 4.92
N CYS A 10 7.69 3.68 4.16
CA CYS A 10 8.23 2.39 4.63
C CYS A 10 7.38 1.65 5.69
N TYR A 11 6.10 1.99 5.81
CA TYR A 11 5.16 1.21 6.63
C TYR A 11 4.83 -0.14 5.98
N THR A 12 4.84 -1.18 6.80
CA THR A 12 4.13 -2.45 6.62
C THR A 12 2.73 -2.34 7.25
N GLN A 13 1.84 -3.31 7.02
CA GLN A 13 0.56 -3.36 7.73
C GLN A 13 0.77 -3.38 9.26
N GLU A 14 1.64 -4.28 9.74
CA GLU A 14 1.94 -4.43 11.17
C GLU A 14 2.46 -3.13 11.80
N SER A 15 3.44 -2.48 11.18
CA SER A 15 4.00 -1.22 11.71
C SER A 15 3.02 -0.05 11.59
N ALA A 16 2.12 -0.06 10.60
CA ALA A 16 1.07 0.94 10.46
C ALA A 16 0.02 0.81 11.58
N GLU A 17 -0.44 -0.42 11.83
CA GLU A 17 -1.36 -0.73 12.92
C GLU A 17 -0.74 -0.39 14.29
N ALA A 18 0.54 -0.71 14.50
CA ALA A 18 1.26 -0.35 15.71
C ALA A 18 1.34 1.17 15.91
N ALA A 19 1.64 1.94 14.85
CA ALA A 19 1.74 3.40 14.95
C ALA A 19 0.38 4.07 15.24
N ILE A 20 -0.70 3.56 14.63
CA ILE A 20 -2.06 4.03 14.93
C ILE A 20 -2.44 3.68 16.37
N ALA A 21 -2.18 2.45 16.82
CA ALA A 21 -2.48 2.01 18.18
C ALA A 21 -1.68 2.79 19.25
N ALA A 22 -0.46 3.23 18.94
CA ALA A 22 0.37 4.05 19.80
C ALA A 22 -0.05 5.53 19.85
N GLY A 23 -0.92 5.97 18.92
CA GLY A 23 -1.29 7.37 18.76
C GLY A 23 -0.22 8.23 18.06
N ASP A 24 0.74 7.59 17.39
CA ASP A 24 1.80 8.28 16.64
C ASP A 24 1.28 8.86 15.31
N ALA A 25 0.19 8.32 14.78
CA ALA A 25 -0.54 8.82 13.61
C ALA A 25 -2.02 8.41 13.66
N ASP A 26 -2.89 9.17 12.99
CA ASP A 26 -4.32 8.83 12.86
C ASP A 26 -4.59 7.92 11.65
N MET A 27 -3.76 8.04 10.61
CA MET A 27 -3.85 7.29 9.36
C MET A 27 -2.46 7.04 8.79
N ILE A 28 -2.33 6.01 7.95
CA ILE A 28 -1.08 5.69 7.26
C ILE A 28 -1.31 5.63 5.74
N ALA A 29 -0.46 6.30 4.98
CA ALA A 29 -0.47 6.28 3.53
C ALA A 29 0.58 5.29 2.98
N PHE A 30 0.16 4.47 2.01
CA PHE A 30 1.00 3.48 1.33
C PHE A 30 1.21 3.88 -0.13
N GLY A 31 2.48 3.91 -0.56
CA GLY A 31 2.86 4.17 -1.95
C GLY A 31 3.18 2.88 -2.70
N ARG A 32 4.43 2.41 -2.56
CA ARG A 32 4.96 1.24 -3.30
C ARG A 32 4.13 -0.04 -3.16
N PRO A 33 3.61 -0.41 -1.97
CA PRO A 33 2.69 -1.55 -1.85
C PRO A 33 1.42 -1.38 -2.68
N PHE A 34 0.91 -0.16 -2.81
CA PHE A 34 -0.31 0.14 -3.56
C PHE A 34 -0.09 0.08 -5.08
N ILE A 35 1.14 0.32 -5.56
CA ILE A 35 1.49 0.22 -6.99
C ILE A 35 1.26 -1.22 -7.48
N SER A 36 1.86 -2.22 -6.82
CA SER A 36 1.78 -3.62 -7.28
C SER A 36 0.56 -4.38 -6.81
N ASN A 37 -0.23 -3.82 -5.88
CA ASN A 37 -1.39 -4.47 -5.29
C ASN A 37 -2.67 -3.63 -5.49
N PRO A 38 -3.28 -3.65 -6.69
CA PRO A 38 -4.64 -3.13 -6.84
C PRO A 38 -5.57 -3.94 -5.91
N GLY A 39 -6.17 -3.25 -4.93
CA GLY A 39 -6.91 -3.89 -3.83
C GLY A 39 -6.13 -4.08 -2.53
N LEU A 40 -5.01 -3.37 -2.32
CA LEU A 40 -4.19 -3.45 -1.09
C LEU A 40 -5.03 -3.39 0.20
N VAL A 41 -6.03 -2.50 0.25
CA VAL A 41 -6.92 -2.36 1.42
C VAL A 41 -7.68 -3.65 1.72
N HIS A 42 -8.20 -4.33 0.69
CA HIS A 42 -8.89 -5.61 0.86
C HIS A 42 -7.92 -6.71 1.31
N ARG A 43 -6.71 -6.75 0.73
CA ARG A 43 -5.67 -7.69 1.17
C ARG A 43 -5.33 -7.51 2.65
N PHE A 44 -5.19 -6.28 3.12
CA PHE A 44 -4.98 -6.00 4.53
C PHE A 44 -6.16 -6.40 5.41
N ALA A 45 -7.39 -6.11 4.97
CA ALA A 45 -8.60 -6.43 5.74
C ALA A 45 -8.81 -7.94 5.92
N GLU A 46 -8.54 -8.73 4.90
CA GLU A 46 -8.72 -10.20 4.90
C GLU A 46 -7.45 -10.98 5.25
N GLY A 47 -6.33 -10.29 5.50
CA GLY A 47 -5.04 -10.93 5.77
C GLY A 47 -4.48 -11.74 4.59
N LEU A 48 -4.76 -11.32 3.35
CA LEU A 48 -4.27 -11.95 2.14
C LEU A 48 -2.79 -11.61 1.91
N GLU A 49 -2.07 -12.54 1.29
CA GLU A 49 -0.68 -12.32 0.90
C GLU A 49 -0.56 -11.15 -0.10
N LEU A 50 0.45 -10.31 0.06
CA LEU A 50 0.74 -9.24 -0.90
C LEU A 50 1.50 -9.81 -2.09
N ALA A 51 1.18 -9.29 -3.28
CA ALA A 51 2.05 -9.46 -4.43
C ALA A 51 3.42 -8.81 -4.13
N PRO A 52 4.50 -9.34 -4.73
CA PRO A 52 5.82 -8.72 -4.64
C PRO A 52 5.76 -7.23 -4.97
N GLU A 53 6.68 -6.46 -4.39
CA GLU A 53 6.83 -5.05 -4.74
C GLU A 53 7.17 -4.93 -6.22
N ALA A 54 6.57 -3.95 -6.91
CA ALA A 54 6.92 -3.65 -8.29
C ALA A 54 8.39 -3.29 -8.41
N ASP A 55 9.02 -3.67 -9.52
CA ASP A 55 10.38 -3.25 -9.82
C ASP A 55 10.46 -1.72 -9.90
N MET A 56 11.59 -1.13 -9.49
CA MET A 56 11.76 0.33 -9.48
C MET A 56 11.56 0.97 -10.87
N GLN A 57 11.82 0.21 -11.94
CA GLN A 57 11.56 0.66 -13.32
C GLN A 57 10.07 0.93 -13.59
N ASP A 58 9.18 0.19 -12.92
CA ASP A 58 7.73 0.31 -13.12
C ASP A 58 7.18 1.55 -12.40
N TRP A 59 7.82 1.99 -11.31
CA TRP A 59 7.43 3.22 -10.58
C TRP A 59 7.55 4.47 -11.44
N TYR A 60 8.44 4.44 -12.44
CA TYR A 60 8.72 5.53 -13.37
C TYR A 60 8.42 5.11 -14.82
N SER A 61 7.45 4.21 -15.01
CA SER A 61 7.13 3.65 -16.33
C SER A 61 6.92 4.76 -17.38
N PRO A 62 7.64 4.73 -18.51
CA PRO A 62 7.76 5.89 -19.39
C PRO A 62 6.52 6.18 -20.23
N ILE A 63 5.61 5.21 -20.45
CA ILE A 63 4.26 5.30 -21.05
C ILE A 63 3.72 3.88 -21.28
N GLY A 64 2.43 3.64 -21.02
CA GLY A 64 1.71 2.41 -21.40
C GLY A 64 1.10 1.67 -20.21
N ALA A 65 0.46 0.52 -20.46
CA ALA A 65 -0.20 -0.27 -19.43
C ALA A 65 0.78 -1.03 -18.52
N LYS A 66 1.95 -1.39 -19.06
CA LYS A 66 2.94 -2.24 -18.40
C LYS A 66 3.52 -1.57 -17.15
N GLY A 67 3.40 -2.25 -16.01
CA GLY A 67 3.87 -1.76 -14.72
C GLY A 67 3.04 -0.59 -14.18
N TYR A 68 1.83 -0.39 -14.69
CA TYR A 68 0.95 0.71 -14.30
C TYR A 68 -0.49 0.26 -14.04
N THR A 69 -1.15 -0.32 -15.03
CA THR A 69 -2.56 -0.77 -14.92
C THR A 69 -2.74 -2.27 -15.11
N ASP A 70 -1.66 -3.02 -15.34
CA ASP A 70 -1.67 -4.46 -15.63
C ASP A 70 -1.28 -5.35 -14.45
N PHE A 71 -1.16 -4.78 -13.25
CA PHE A 71 -1.00 -5.57 -12.03
C PHE A 71 -2.28 -6.38 -11.74
N PRO A 72 -2.15 -7.65 -11.30
CA PRO A 72 -3.31 -8.49 -11.02
C PRO A 72 -4.08 -7.98 -9.81
N VAL A 73 -5.38 -7.79 -9.98
CA VAL A 73 -6.31 -7.53 -8.87
C VAL A 73 -6.46 -8.81 -8.06
N ALA A 74 -6.51 -8.70 -6.74
CA ALA A 74 -6.94 -9.84 -5.93
C ALA A 74 -8.37 -10.20 -6.36
N GLU A 75 -8.61 -11.45 -6.80
CA GLU A 75 -9.96 -11.90 -7.12
C GLU A 75 -10.82 -11.78 -5.86
N GLU A 76 -12.01 -11.16 -6.00
CA GLU A 76 -13.03 -11.20 -4.97
C GLU A 76 -13.45 -12.66 -4.76
N ALA A 77 -13.35 -13.15 -3.53
CA ALA A 77 -13.83 -14.48 -3.16
C ALA A 77 -15.37 -14.55 -3.14
#